data_AF-A0A378BSQ3-F1
#
_entry.id   AF-A0A378BSQ3-F1
#
_cell.length_a   1.000
_cell.length_b   1.000
_cell.length_c   1.000
_cell.angle_alpha   90.00
_cell.angle_beta   90.00
_cell.angle_gamma   90.00
#
_symmetry.space_group_name_H-M   'P 1'
#
loop_
_entity.id
_entity.type
_entity.pdbx_description
1 polymer ?
#
loop_
_entity_poly.entity_id
_entity_poly.type
_entity_poly.pdbx_seq_one_letter_code
_entity_poly.pdbx_strand_id
1 'polypeptide(L)'
;MNTAELETLIRTILSEKLAPTPPAPQQEQGIFCDVGSAIDAAHQAFLRYQQCPLKTRSAIISALRETLAPELATLAEESATETGMGNKEDKYLKNKAAL
;
A
#
# COMPACT_ATOMS: atom_id res chain seq x y z
N MET A 1 -25.75 -21.61 -34.89
CA MET A 1 -24.62 -20.67 -34.73
C MET A 1 -23.55 -21.09 -35.70
N ASN A 2 -23.19 -20.21 -36.62
CA ASN A 2 -22.14 -20.48 -37.60
C ASN A 2 -20.76 -20.16 -37.00
N THR A 3 -19.70 -20.82 -37.47
CA THR A 3 -18.33 -20.69 -36.92
C THR A 3 -17.83 -19.24 -36.92
N ALA A 4 -18.25 -18.43 -37.90
CA ALA A 4 -17.91 -17.01 -37.98
C ALA A 4 -18.52 -16.18 -36.84
N GLU A 5 -19.72 -16.51 -36.38
CA GLU A 5 -20.39 -15.83 -35.27
C GLU A 5 -19.67 -16.12 -33.95
N LEU A 6 -19.21 -17.36 -33.78
CA LEU A 6 -18.46 -17.80 -32.60
C LEU A 6 -17.08 -17.11 -32.53
N GLU A 7 -16.36 -17.02 -33.65
CA GLU A 7 -15.06 -16.34 -33.70
C GLU A 7 -15.19 -14.85 -33.38
N THR A 8 -16.25 -14.21 -33.89
CA THR A 8 -16.53 -12.80 -33.62
C THR A 8 -16.81 -12.58 -32.13
N LEU A 9 -17.64 -13.44 -31.52
CA LEU A 9 -17.93 -13.38 -30.10
C LEU A 9 -16.68 -13.58 -29.24
N ILE A 10 -15.83 -14.55 -29.58
CA ILE A 10 -14.56 -14.81 -28.89
C ILE A 10 -13.61 -13.61 -28.99
N ARG A 11 -13.49 -13.00 -30.17
CA ARG A 11 -12.66 -11.79 -30.38
C ARG A 11 -13.18 -10.61 -29.58
N THR A 12 -14.49 -10.43 -29.48
CA THR A 12 -15.09 -9.37 -28.67
C THR A 12 -14.82 -9.59 -27.18
N ILE A 13 -15.04 -10.81 -26.67
CA ILE A 13 -14.76 -11.15 -25.27
C ILE A 13 -13.27 -10.96 -24.94
N LEU A 14 -12.37 -11.44 -25.81
CA LEU A 14 -10.93 -11.25 -25.61
C LEU A 14 -10.54 -9.77 -25.63
N SER A 15 -11.11 -8.98 -26.53
CA SER A 15 -10.83 -7.54 -26.62
C SER A 15 -11.32 -6.78 -25.39
N GLU A 16 -12.50 -7.13 -24.87
CA GLU A 16 -13.03 -6.55 -23.62
C GLU A 16 -12.22 -6.96 -22.39
N LYS A 17 -11.72 -8.20 -22.33
CA LYS A 17 -10.91 -8.72 -21.21
C LYS A 17 -9.45 -8.28 -21.25
N LEU A 18 -8.92 -7.99 -22.44
CA LEU A 18 -7.56 -7.49 -22.66
C LEU A 18 -7.50 -5.96 -22.76
N ALA A 19 -8.64 -5.27 -22.68
CA ALA A 19 -8.67 -3.83 -22.65
C ALA A 19 -7.77 -3.33 -21.50
N PRO A 20 -6.76 -2.49 -21.79
CA PRO A 20 -5.85 -2.02 -20.77
C PRO A 20 -6.66 -1.29 -19.71
N THR A 21 -6.58 -1.78 -18.47
CA THR A 21 -7.15 -1.07 -17.33
C THR A 21 -6.48 0.31 -17.32
N PRO A 22 -7.25 1.41 -17.32
CA PRO A 22 -6.66 2.74 -17.23
C PRO A 22 -5.70 2.76 -16.03
N PRO A 23 -4.51 3.36 -16.17
CA PRO A 23 -3.59 3.44 -15.06
C PRO A 23 -4.35 4.07 -13.90
N ALA A 24 -4.44 3.35 -12.78
CA ALA A 24 -5.02 3.90 -11.58
C ALA A 24 -4.32 5.23 -11.31
N PRO A 25 -5.06 6.30 -10.97
CA PRO A 25 -4.44 7.57 -10.59
C PRO A 25 -3.33 7.26 -9.60
N GLN A 26 -2.17 7.92 -9.75
CA GLN A 26 -1.07 7.84 -8.79
C GLN A 26 -1.59 8.31 -7.43
N GLN A 27 -2.24 7.41 -6.71
CA GLN A 27 -2.51 7.52 -5.30
C GLN A 27 -1.15 7.58 -4.63
N GLU A 28 -0.96 8.56 -3.74
CA GLU A 28 0.16 8.56 -2.80
C GLU A 28 0.26 7.14 -2.21
N GLN A 29 1.46 6.56 -2.21
CA GLN A 29 1.66 5.13 -1.97
C GLN A 29 0.98 4.69 -0.66
N GLY A 30 -0.15 3.99 -0.78
CA GLY A 30 -0.92 3.48 0.36
C GLY A 30 -2.08 4.35 0.85
N ILE A 31 -2.41 5.46 0.18
CA ILE A 31 -3.59 6.30 0.48
C ILE A 31 -4.70 6.01 -0.53
N PHE A 32 -5.88 5.65 -0.02
CA PHE A 32 -7.03 5.24 -0.84
C PHE A 32 -8.22 6.16 -0.61
N CYS A 33 -9.08 6.30 -1.63
CA CYS A 33 -10.28 7.15 -1.57
C CYS A 33 -11.36 6.63 -0.62
N ASP A 34 -11.36 5.32 -0.35
CA ASP A 34 -12.32 4.64 0.51
C ASP A 34 -11.66 3.45 1.24
N VAL A 35 -12.33 3.01 2.31
CA VAL A 35 -11.85 1.95 3.19
C VAL A 35 -11.83 0.58 2.49
N GLY A 36 -12.78 0.29 1.59
CA GLY A 36 -12.85 -0.98 0.87
C GLY A 36 -11.63 -1.17 -0.02
N SER A 37 -11.28 -0.14 -0.79
CA SER A 37 -10.07 -0.11 -1.63
C SER A 37 -8.79 -0.33 -0.81
N ALA A 38 -8.71 0.26 0.39
CA ALA A 38 -7.57 0.05 1.28
C ALA A 38 -7.47 -1.39 1.79
N ILE A 39 -8.59 -2.00 2.19
CA ILE A 39 -8.66 -3.38 2.66
C ILE A 39 -8.25 -4.35 1.54
N ASP A 40 -8.78 -4.17 0.34
CA ASP A 40 -8.46 -5.02 -0.80
C ASP A 40 -6.97 -4.96 -1.14
N ALA A 41 -6.40 -3.74 -1.20
CA ALA A 41 -4.98 -3.55 -1.44
C ALA A 41 -4.10 -4.19 -0.34
N ALA A 42 -4.47 -4.02 0.93
CA ALA A 42 -3.76 -4.61 2.06
C ALA A 42 -3.81 -6.15 2.01
N HIS A 43 -4.96 -6.73 1.67
CA HIS A 43 -5.11 -8.19 1.53
C HIS A 43 -4.23 -8.74 0.39
N GLN A 44 -4.20 -8.08 -0.77
CA GLN A 44 -3.33 -8.48 -1.87
C GLN A 44 -1.84 -8.36 -1.51
N ALA A 45 -1.44 -7.31 -0.80
CA ALA A 45 -0.07 -7.14 -0.31
C ALA A 45 0.29 -8.24 0.70
N PHE A 46 -0.61 -8.58 1.63
CA PHE A 46 -0.42 -9.62 2.61
C PHE A 46 -0.19 -11.00 1.97
N LEU A 47 -1.01 -11.38 0.99
CA LEU A 47 -0.85 -12.66 0.27
C LEU A 47 0.53 -12.78 -0.38
N ARG A 48 1.06 -11.69 -0.95
CA ARG A 48 2.41 -11.65 -1.52
C ARG A 48 3.48 -11.72 -0.43
N TYR A 49 3.34 -10.94 0.62
CA TYR A 49 4.28 -10.89 1.74
C TYR A 49 4.40 -12.26 2.45
N GLN A 50 3.29 -13.00 2.59
CA GLN A 50 3.26 -14.34 3.15
C GLN A 50 4.05 -15.37 2.30
N GLN A 51 4.20 -15.13 1.00
CA GLN A 51 5.00 -16.00 0.12
C GLN A 51 6.50 -15.65 0.19
N CYS A 52 6.87 -14.49 0.72
CA CYS A 52 8.27 -14.06 0.78
C CYS A 52 9.09 -14.88 1.80
N PRO A 53 10.37 -15.18 1.51
CA PRO A 53 11.30 -15.76 2.48
C PRO A 53 11.52 -14.84 3.69
N LEU A 54 11.91 -15.43 4.83
CA LEU A 54 12.23 -14.68 6.05
C LEU A 54 13.27 -13.58 5.82
N LYS A 55 14.30 -13.84 5.01
CA LYS A 55 15.33 -12.83 4.65
C LYS A 55 14.72 -11.59 4.01
N THR A 56 13.76 -11.76 3.08
CA THR A 56 13.07 -10.65 2.43
C THR A 56 12.22 -9.87 3.42
N ARG A 57 11.50 -10.58 4.31
CA ARG A 57 10.71 -9.94 5.36
C ARG A 57 11.58 -9.13 6.33
N SER A 58 12.73 -9.66 6.73
CA SER A 58 13.70 -8.94 7.55
C SER A 58 14.23 -7.69 6.83
N ALA A 59 14.55 -7.79 5.54
CA ALA A 59 15.01 -6.65 4.75
C ALA A 59 13.94 -5.54 4.66
N ILE A 60 12.67 -5.90 4.51
CA ILE A 60 11.56 -4.93 4.54
C ILE A 60 11.51 -4.22 5.90
N ILE A 61 11.58 -4.95 7.01
CA ILE A 61 11.56 -4.36 8.36
C ILE A 61 12.77 -3.45 8.59
N SER A 62 13.97 -3.86 8.15
CA SER A 62 15.17 -3.03 8.22
C SER A 62 15.00 -1.74 7.43
N ALA A 63 14.52 -1.82 6.18
CA ALA A 63 14.29 -0.65 5.35
C ALA A 63 13.26 0.32 5.97
N LEU A 64 12.18 -0.20 6.55
CA LEU A 64 11.19 0.62 7.26
C LEU A 64 11.84 1.36 8.44
N ARG A 65 12.63 0.67 9.27
CA ARG A 65 13.33 1.29 10.41
C ARG A 65 14.33 2.34 9.98
N GLU A 66 15.15 2.04 8.99
CA GLU A 66 16.15 2.97 8.44
C GLU A 66 15.49 4.22 7.85
N THR A 67 14.34 4.06 7.20
CA THR A 67 13.58 5.16 6.61
C THR A 67 12.87 6.01 7.67
N LEU A 68 12.35 5.40 8.74
CA LEU A 68 11.63 6.11 9.81
C LEU A 68 12.57 6.78 10.83
N ALA A 69 13.79 6.27 11.01
CA ALA A 69 14.77 6.81 11.96
C ALA A 69 15.00 8.33 11.87
N PRO A 70 15.22 8.94 10.69
CA PRO A 70 15.38 10.38 10.58
C PRO A 70 14.08 11.16 10.84
N GLU A 71 12.91 10.53 10.63
CA GLU A 71 11.60 11.19 10.70
C GLU A 71 10.97 11.24 12.10
N LEU A 72 11.56 10.56 13.10
CA LEU A 72 10.95 10.44 14.43
C LEU A 72 10.65 11.79 15.09
N ALA A 73 11.52 12.79 14.88
CA ALA A 73 11.33 14.13 15.42
C ALA A 73 10.19 14.88 14.74
N THR A 74 10.12 14.79 13.40
CA THR A 74 9.04 15.36 12.58
C THR A 74 7.69 14.77 13.00
N LEU A 75 7.58 13.44 13.04
CA LEU A 75 6.35 12.74 13.44
C LEU A 75 5.90 13.08 14.86
N ALA A 76 6.85 13.30 15.78
CA ALA A 76 6.54 13.67 17.15
C ALA A 76 5.99 15.10 17.25
N GLU A 77 6.56 16.05 16.51
CA GLU A 77 6.09 17.44 16.43
C GLU A 77 4.73 17.52 15.72
N GLU A 78 4.58 16.88 14.56
CA GLU A 78 3.34 16.87 13.78
C GLU A 78 2.19 16.29 14.59
N SER A 79 2.39 15.14 15.25
CA SER A 79 1.34 14.53 16.06
C SER A 79 1.02 15.29 17.34
N ALA A 80 1.93 16.12 17.88
CA ALA A 80 1.60 17.04 18.97
C ALA A 80 0.79 18.24 18.45
N THR A 81 1.21 18.79 17.32
CA THR A 81 0.59 19.95 16.68
C THR A 81 -0.82 19.66 16.19
N GLU A 82 -1.01 18.56 15.47
CA GLU A 82 -2.30 18.17 14.89
C GLU A 82 -3.35 17.86 15.97
N THR A 83 -2.93 17.14 17.02
CA THR A 83 -3.87 16.63 18.03
C THR A 83 -4.04 17.56 19.23
N GLY A 84 -3.07 18.43 19.51
CA GLY A 84 -3.00 19.22 20.74
C GLY A 84 -2.77 18.40 22.02
N MET A 85 -2.44 17.11 21.92
CA MET A 85 -2.31 16.19 23.06
C MET A 85 -0.86 15.80 23.35
N GLY A 86 -0.45 15.89 24.62
CA GLY A 86 0.89 15.51 25.08
C GLY A 86 1.98 16.52 24.66
N ASN A 87 3.24 16.10 24.71
CA ASN A 87 4.39 16.89 24.23
C ASN A 87 5.21 16.09 23.21
N LYS A 88 6.04 16.79 22.44
CA LYS A 88 6.85 16.19 21.37
C LYS A 88 8.00 15.33 21.90
N GLU A 89 8.58 15.67 23.04
CA GLU A 89 9.71 14.95 23.63
C GLU A 89 9.29 13.51 24.01
N ASP A 90 8.14 13.36 24.68
CA ASP A 90 7.58 12.06 25.04
C ASP A 90 7.11 11.28 23.82
N LYS A 91 6.54 11.95 22.81
CA LYS A 91 6.18 11.31 21.53
C LYS A 91 7.42 10.81 20.78
N TYR A 92 8.51 11.57 20.80
CA TYR A 92 9.78 11.14 20.23
C TYR A 92 10.32 9.90 20.95
N LEU A 93 10.31 9.88 22.28
CA LEU A 93 10.75 8.71 23.06
C LEU A 93 9.88 7.48 22.77
N LYS A 94 8.57 7.65 22.62
CA LYS A 94 7.64 6.57 22.21
C LYS A 94 7.98 6.04 20.82
N ASN A 95 8.19 6.93 19.84
CA ASN A 95 8.54 6.54 18.48
C ASN A 95 9.91 5.83 18.45
N LYS A 96 10.89 6.33 19.20
CA LYS A 96 12.22 5.73 19.34
C LYS A 96 12.19 4.35 20.00
N ALA A 97 11.28 4.13 20.96
CA ALA A 97 11.13 2.82 21.61
C ALA A 97 10.47 1.77 20.69
N ALA A 98 9.68 2.20 19.72
CA ALA A 98 9.01 1.32 18.76
C ALA A 98 9.87 0.96 17.54
N LEU A 99 10.93 1.76 17.28
CA LEU A 99 11.85 1.55 16.17
C LEU A 99 12.78 0.37 16.44
#